data_AF-A0A2S4YRE8-F1
#
_entry.id   AF-A0A2S4YRE8-F1
#
_cell.length_a   1.000
_cell.length_b   1.000
_cell.length_c   1.000
_cell.angle_alpha   90.00
_cell.angle_beta   90.00
_cell.angle_gamma   90.00
#
_symmetry.space_group_name_H-M   'P 1'
#
loop_
_entity.id
_entity.type
_entity.pdbx_description
1 polymer ?
#
loop_
_entity_poly.entity_id
_entity_poly.type
_entity_poly.pdbx_seq_one_letter_code
_entity_poly.pdbx_strand_id
1 'polypeptide(L)'
;VPASEIAILFRTNSQSEIYEQALADAGVPYQLRGAERFFDRPEVRKAGVALRGAARFGANDSLLDDAVDLPSQVRAVLAGEGWTSVPPAGSGAVRERWESLAALVNLAQDFAAARPDATLGDLVAELDERANAQHAPTVQGVTLASLHSAKGLEWDAVFVVGVAEGMMPITYARTDEQIEEERRLLYVGVTRARERLYVSWSLSRSPGGRPVRRPSRFLDGLRPGSSATTGRTSIGGTGGIERGVSAFGAATTALTPRRTSRTPARCRVCGRTLSDAGEMKLMRCDDCPSDMDEGLYERLREWRAVQAQRSGQPAFCVFTDRTLVAIAEALPADERELARVPGVGARKLGRYGADVLAICAGRDVGEQDSGD
;
A
#
# COMPACT_ATOMS: atom_id res chain seq x y z
N VAL A 1 35.45 2.83 2.05
CA VAL A 1 34.73 3.75 2.95
C VAL A 1 34.59 3.04 4.29
N PRO A 2 35.07 3.60 5.41
CA PRO A 2 34.88 3.03 6.75
C PRO A 2 33.39 2.80 7.05
N ALA A 3 33.03 1.78 7.85
CA ALA A 3 31.62 1.44 8.11
C ALA A 3 30.82 2.61 8.71
N SER A 4 31.44 3.43 9.56
CA SER A 4 30.83 4.63 10.15
C SER A 4 30.54 5.75 9.16
N GLU A 5 31.21 5.75 8.00
CA GLU A 5 30.99 6.68 6.88
C GLU A 5 30.03 6.11 5.82
N ILE A 6 29.29 5.04 6.16
CA ILE A 6 28.26 4.45 5.31
C ILE A 6 26.90 4.61 5.97
N ALA A 7 25.91 5.06 5.20
CA ALA A 7 24.51 5.07 5.63
C ALA A 7 23.58 4.36 4.63
N ILE A 8 22.57 3.67 5.17
CA ILE A 8 21.43 3.13 4.44
C ILE A 8 20.20 3.92 4.88
N LEU A 9 19.60 4.64 3.94
CA LEU A 9 18.46 5.51 4.14
C LEU A 9 17.20 4.91 3.54
N PHE A 10 16.16 4.79 4.36
CA PHE A 10 14.85 4.25 3.97
C PHE A 10 13.72 5.24 4.29
N ARG A 11 12.53 5.03 3.72
CA ARG A 11 11.41 5.96 3.88
C ARG A 11 10.72 5.82 5.24
N THR A 12 10.52 4.61 5.74
CA THR A 12 9.80 4.33 7.00
C THR A 12 10.62 3.41 7.90
N ASN A 13 10.51 3.61 9.22
CA ASN A 13 11.22 2.80 10.23
C ASN A 13 10.80 1.33 10.23
N SER A 14 9.64 0.99 9.67
CA SER A 14 9.20 -0.39 9.44
C SER A 14 10.03 -1.14 8.39
N GLN A 15 10.78 -0.42 7.55
CA GLN A 15 11.67 -1.04 6.56
C GLN A 15 13.02 -1.46 7.13
N SER A 16 13.38 -1.02 8.34
CA SER A 16 14.73 -1.27 8.90
C SER A 16 15.01 -2.76 9.07
N GLU A 17 14.02 -3.55 9.50
CA GLU A 17 14.17 -4.96 9.87
C GLU A 17 14.85 -5.80 8.80
N ILE A 18 14.46 -5.67 7.54
CA ILE A 18 15.04 -6.45 6.42
C ILE A 18 16.53 -6.12 6.24
N TYR A 19 16.91 -4.84 6.42
CA TYR A 19 18.30 -4.41 6.29
C TYR A 19 19.12 -4.76 7.53
N GLU A 20 18.52 -4.69 8.72
CA GLU A 20 19.12 -5.17 9.96
C GLU A 20 19.47 -6.65 9.85
N GLN A 21 18.52 -7.48 9.40
CA GLN A 21 18.74 -8.90 9.18
C GLN A 21 19.83 -9.16 8.14
N ALA A 22 19.77 -8.50 6.98
CA ALA A 22 20.75 -8.71 5.92
C ALA A 22 22.19 -8.33 6.36
N LEU A 23 22.33 -7.29 7.19
CA LEU A 23 23.63 -6.91 7.75
C LEU A 23 24.09 -7.90 8.83
N ALA A 24 23.17 -8.35 9.68
CA ALA A 24 23.46 -9.37 10.70
C ALA A 24 23.92 -10.69 10.07
N ASP A 25 23.20 -11.19 9.05
CA ASP A 25 23.55 -12.40 8.29
C ASP A 25 24.93 -12.29 7.63
N ALA A 26 25.29 -11.08 7.17
CA ALA A 26 26.59 -10.79 6.58
C ALA A 26 27.69 -10.51 7.62
N GLY A 27 27.37 -10.51 8.92
CA GLY A 27 28.31 -10.15 9.99
C GLY A 27 28.77 -8.69 9.96
N VAL A 28 28.00 -7.79 9.33
CA VAL A 28 28.33 -6.37 9.20
C VAL A 28 27.75 -5.60 10.40
N PRO A 29 28.60 -4.94 11.22
CA PRO A 29 28.11 -4.13 12.33
C PRO A 29 27.29 -2.94 11.82
N TYR A 30 26.19 -2.64 12.50
CA TYR A 30 25.31 -1.53 12.14
C TYR A 30 24.78 -0.80 13.36
N GLN A 31 24.35 0.44 13.18
CA GLN A 31 23.72 1.26 14.22
C GLN A 31 22.46 1.91 13.66
N LEU A 32 21.40 1.99 14.46
CA LEU A 32 20.19 2.72 14.09
C LEU A 32 20.24 4.16 14.58
N ARG A 33 19.73 5.08 13.76
CA ARG A 33 19.68 6.50 14.10
C ARG A 33 18.28 7.07 13.96
N GLY A 34 17.75 7.58 15.08
CA GLY A 34 16.40 8.13 15.16
C GLY A 34 15.30 7.05 15.19
N ALA A 35 15.66 5.80 15.49
CA ALA A 35 14.74 4.70 15.71
C ALA A 35 15.34 3.70 16.70
N GLU A 36 14.50 3.13 17.56
CA GLU A 36 14.85 1.94 18.34
C GLU A 36 14.95 0.73 17.40
N ARG A 37 15.80 -0.25 17.74
CA ARG A 37 15.89 -1.54 17.03
C ARG A 37 14.51 -2.15 16.90
N PHE A 38 14.25 -2.80 15.77
CA PHE A 38 12.89 -3.25 15.48
C PHE A 38 12.30 -4.09 16.62
N PHE A 39 13.06 -5.05 17.16
CA PHE A 39 12.62 -5.93 18.24
C PHE A 39 12.65 -5.30 19.64
N ASP A 40 13.27 -4.13 19.81
CA ASP A 40 13.31 -3.41 21.09
C ASP A 40 12.07 -2.52 21.29
N ARG A 41 11.39 -2.15 20.20
CA ARG A 41 10.21 -1.27 20.23
C ARG A 41 9.13 -1.82 21.16
N PRO A 42 8.50 -0.99 22.02
CA PRO A 42 7.51 -1.45 22.98
C PRO A 42 6.35 -2.24 22.35
N GLU A 43 5.84 -1.78 21.20
CA GLU A 43 4.76 -2.45 20.49
C GLU A 43 5.18 -3.78 19.87
N VAL A 44 6.42 -3.91 19.41
CA VAL A 44 6.95 -5.15 18.82
C VAL A 44 7.21 -6.18 19.92
N ARG A 45 7.77 -5.75 21.06
CA ARG A 45 7.93 -6.62 22.24
C ARG A 45 6.59 -7.12 22.75
N LYS A 46 5.59 -6.25 22.86
CA LYS A 46 4.23 -6.61 23.30
C LYS A 46 3.59 -7.61 22.33
N ALA A 47 3.68 -7.34 21.03
CA ALA A 47 3.23 -8.26 19.97
C ALA A 47 3.93 -9.62 20.05
N GLY A 48 5.26 -9.66 20.28
CA GLY A 48 6.01 -10.91 20.43
C GLY A 48 5.56 -11.72 21.65
N VAL A 49 5.22 -11.08 22.76
CA VAL A 49 4.63 -11.76 23.94
C VAL A 49 3.26 -12.35 23.61
N ALA A 50 2.40 -11.59 22.92
CA ALA A 50 1.07 -12.08 22.50
C ALA A 50 1.18 -13.28 21.56
N LEU A 51 2.08 -13.21 20.56
CA LEU A 51 2.34 -14.31 19.62
C LEU A 51 2.88 -15.57 20.33
N ARG A 52 3.78 -15.41 21.31
CA ARG A 52 4.24 -16.53 22.15
C ARG A 52 3.11 -17.16 22.98
N GLY A 53 2.21 -16.35 23.51
CA GLY A 53 1.01 -16.82 24.21
C GLY A 53 0.14 -17.66 23.28
N ALA A 54 -0.22 -17.11 22.13
CA ALA A 54 -1.01 -17.80 21.11
C ALA A 54 -0.34 -19.08 20.60
N ALA A 55 0.98 -19.09 20.39
CA ALA A 55 1.71 -20.29 19.96
C ALA A 55 1.66 -21.42 21.00
N ARG A 56 1.60 -21.09 22.29
CA ARG A 56 1.53 -22.08 23.38
C ARG A 56 0.13 -22.60 23.65
N PHE A 57 -0.89 -21.77 23.43
CA PHE A 57 -2.28 -22.06 23.79
C PHE A 57 -3.24 -22.20 22.61
N GLY A 58 -2.77 -22.08 21.37
CA GLY A 58 -3.59 -21.87 20.17
C GLY A 58 -4.56 -22.97 19.76
N ALA A 59 -4.56 -24.13 20.42
CA ALA A 59 -5.64 -25.11 20.30
C ALA A 59 -6.88 -24.77 21.15
N ASN A 60 -6.76 -23.81 22.09
CA ASN A 60 -7.79 -23.40 23.05
C ASN A 60 -8.09 -21.88 23.00
N ASP A 61 -7.51 -21.13 22.06
CA ASP A 61 -7.73 -19.69 21.92
C ASP A 61 -8.84 -19.43 20.91
N SER A 62 -10.00 -18.97 21.40
CA SER A 62 -11.17 -18.68 20.56
C SER A 62 -10.92 -17.60 19.52
N LEU A 63 -9.87 -16.78 19.66
CA LEU A 63 -9.45 -15.81 18.65
C LEU A 63 -8.88 -16.46 17.38
N LEU A 64 -8.51 -17.75 17.44
CA LEU A 64 -7.91 -18.48 16.33
C LEU A 64 -8.86 -19.51 15.68
N ASP A 65 -10.06 -19.70 16.23
CA ASP A 65 -11.03 -20.70 15.75
C ASP A 65 -11.41 -20.51 14.26
N ASP A 66 -11.44 -19.26 13.78
CA ASP A 66 -11.74 -18.92 12.38
C ASP A 66 -10.47 -18.76 11.50
N ALA A 67 -9.27 -18.88 12.06
CA ALA A 67 -8.00 -18.58 11.40
C ALA A 67 -7.35 -19.83 10.77
N VAL A 68 -7.64 -20.04 9.48
CA VAL A 68 -7.25 -21.26 8.74
C VAL A 68 -5.76 -21.32 8.39
N ASP A 69 -5.06 -20.18 8.29
CA ASP A 69 -3.65 -20.09 7.90
C ASP A 69 -2.79 -19.27 8.87
N LEU A 70 -1.47 -19.52 8.88
CA LEU A 70 -0.51 -18.83 9.74
C LEU A 70 -0.61 -17.28 9.64
N PRO A 71 -0.67 -16.67 8.43
CA PRO A 71 -0.88 -15.22 8.33
C PRO A 71 -2.18 -14.72 8.97
N SER A 72 -3.26 -15.49 8.92
CA SER A 72 -4.54 -15.15 9.56
C SER A 72 -4.46 -15.24 11.07
N GLN A 73 -3.78 -16.25 11.60
CA GLN A 73 -3.53 -16.38 13.04
C GLN A 73 -2.73 -15.20 13.57
N VAL A 74 -1.66 -14.80 12.87
CA VAL A 74 -0.86 -13.61 13.24
C VAL A 74 -1.71 -12.34 13.16
N ARG A 75 -2.52 -12.16 12.11
CA ARG A 75 -3.42 -11.00 12.02
C ARG A 75 -4.44 -10.95 13.16
N ALA A 76 -4.98 -12.10 13.57
CA ALA A 76 -5.93 -12.19 14.68
C ALA A 76 -5.28 -11.79 16.01
N VAL A 77 -4.10 -12.32 16.32
CA VAL A 77 -3.33 -11.96 17.52
C VAL A 77 -2.99 -10.46 17.52
N LEU A 78 -2.47 -9.96 16.40
CA LEU A 78 -2.04 -8.56 16.31
C LEU A 78 -3.23 -7.58 16.27
N ALA A 79 -4.43 -8.01 15.89
CA ALA A 79 -5.63 -7.19 16.00
C ALA A 79 -5.92 -6.81 17.46
N GLY A 80 -5.72 -7.72 18.41
CA GLY A 80 -5.77 -7.43 19.85
C GLY A 80 -4.70 -6.42 20.31
N GLU A 81 -3.62 -6.28 19.55
CA GLU A 81 -2.55 -5.31 19.77
C GLU A 81 -2.73 -4.00 19.01
N GLY A 82 -3.89 -3.79 18.37
CA GLY A 82 -4.22 -2.56 17.66
C GLY A 82 -3.76 -2.54 16.19
N TRP A 83 -3.37 -3.68 15.63
CA TRP A 83 -3.19 -3.80 14.18
C TRP A 83 -4.55 -3.83 13.48
N THR A 84 -4.63 -3.16 12.33
CA THR A 84 -5.82 -3.13 11.48
C THR A 84 -5.41 -3.38 10.03
N SER A 85 -6.30 -3.99 9.23
CA SER A 85 -6.04 -4.17 7.79
C SER A 85 -5.96 -2.84 7.03
N VAL A 86 -6.68 -1.84 7.51
CA VAL A 86 -6.65 -0.47 6.98
C VAL A 86 -5.70 0.38 7.82
N PRO A 87 -4.75 1.08 7.20
CA PRO A 87 -3.76 1.86 7.91
C PRO A 87 -4.38 3.17 8.44
N PRO A 88 -4.09 3.60 9.68
CA PRO A 88 -4.74 4.75 10.31
C PRO A 88 -4.37 6.07 9.62
N ALA A 89 -5.32 7.00 9.51
CA ALA A 89 -5.07 8.28 8.82
C ALA A 89 -4.02 9.14 9.55
N GLY A 90 -3.27 9.94 8.78
CA GLY A 90 -2.27 10.87 9.31
C GLY A 90 -0.88 10.26 9.57
N SER A 91 0.02 11.09 10.09
CA SER A 91 1.37 10.74 10.54
C SER A 91 1.48 10.84 12.06
N GLY A 92 2.42 10.10 12.67
CA GLY A 92 2.72 10.19 14.11
C GLY A 92 2.71 8.83 14.82
N ALA A 93 2.74 8.84 16.15
CA ALA A 93 2.98 7.65 16.98
C ALA A 93 1.99 6.50 16.74
N VAL A 94 0.70 6.79 16.54
CA VAL A 94 -0.32 5.77 16.22
C VAL A 94 -0.01 5.07 14.89
N ARG A 95 0.44 5.85 13.91
CA ARG A 95 0.80 5.36 12.58
C ARG A 95 2.10 4.56 12.62
N GLU A 96 3.10 5.05 13.32
CA GLU A 96 4.39 4.35 13.50
C GLU A 96 4.19 3.00 14.19
N ARG A 97 3.38 2.95 15.27
CA ARG A 97 2.99 1.71 15.93
C ARG A 97 2.31 0.75 14.96
N TRP A 98 1.34 1.22 14.17
CA TRP A 98 0.68 0.40 13.17
C TRP A 98 1.66 -0.14 12.13
N GLU A 99 2.64 0.67 11.69
CA GLU A 99 3.66 0.26 10.73
C GLU A 99 4.61 -0.81 11.31
N SER A 100 4.98 -0.71 12.59
CA SER A 100 5.74 -1.76 13.30
C SER A 100 4.94 -3.07 13.32
N LEU A 101 3.65 -3.04 13.67
CA LEU A 101 2.81 -4.24 13.68
C LEU A 101 2.58 -4.80 12.27
N ALA A 102 2.41 -3.94 11.27
CA ALA A 102 2.27 -4.34 9.88
C ALA A 102 3.56 -5.00 9.35
N ALA A 103 4.74 -4.61 9.84
CA ALA A 103 5.99 -5.27 9.50
C ALA A 103 5.99 -6.74 9.97
N LEU A 104 5.53 -7.02 11.19
CA LEU A 104 5.37 -8.39 11.70
C LEU A 104 4.38 -9.21 10.86
N VAL A 105 3.24 -8.63 10.45
CA VAL A 105 2.28 -9.31 9.56
C VAL A 105 2.92 -9.64 8.21
N ASN A 106 3.69 -8.73 7.64
CA ASN A 106 4.37 -8.97 6.36
C ASN A 106 5.44 -10.07 6.52
N LEU A 107 6.20 -10.07 7.60
CA LEU A 107 7.19 -11.10 7.90
C LEU A 107 6.52 -12.48 7.99
N ALA A 108 5.39 -12.57 8.70
CA ALA A 108 4.60 -13.81 8.77
C ALA A 108 4.10 -14.29 7.40
N GLN A 109 3.67 -13.37 6.53
CA GLN A 109 3.26 -13.71 5.17
C GLN A 109 4.43 -14.25 4.33
N ASP A 110 5.58 -13.59 4.38
CA ASP A 110 6.79 -14.01 3.66
C ASP A 110 7.29 -15.37 4.18
N PHE A 111 7.23 -15.57 5.49
CA PHE A 111 7.58 -16.83 6.15
C PHE A 111 6.68 -17.99 5.74
N ALA A 112 5.36 -17.79 5.78
CA ALA A 112 4.39 -18.80 5.34
C ALA A 112 4.50 -19.12 3.85
N ALA A 113 4.84 -18.14 3.02
CA ALA A 113 5.08 -18.35 1.60
C ALA A 113 6.33 -19.20 1.34
N ALA A 114 7.39 -19.04 2.15
CA ALA A 114 8.61 -19.83 2.07
C ALA A 114 8.47 -21.22 2.69
N ARG A 115 7.64 -21.35 3.74
CA ARG A 115 7.36 -22.60 4.46
C ARG A 115 5.84 -22.77 4.64
N PRO A 116 5.14 -23.39 3.67
CA PRO A 116 3.69 -23.53 3.70
C PRO A 116 3.13 -24.30 4.91
N ASP A 117 3.91 -25.26 5.42
CA ASP A 117 3.52 -26.11 6.56
C ASP A 117 3.97 -25.54 7.92
N ALA A 118 4.52 -24.31 7.94
CA ALA A 118 5.03 -23.72 9.18
C ALA A 118 3.91 -23.34 10.14
N THR A 119 4.16 -23.59 11.42
CA THR A 119 3.24 -23.27 12.52
C THR A 119 3.52 -21.90 13.11
N LEU A 120 2.60 -21.41 13.96
CA LEU A 120 2.82 -20.18 14.73
C LEU A 120 4.03 -20.31 15.68
N GLY A 121 4.29 -21.51 16.20
CA GLY A 121 5.47 -21.80 17.01
C GLY A 121 6.78 -21.65 16.22
N ASP A 122 6.80 -22.12 14.97
CA ASP A 122 7.97 -21.97 14.09
C ASP A 122 8.27 -20.50 13.77
N LEU A 123 7.22 -19.70 13.53
CA LEU A 123 7.36 -18.26 13.33
C LEU A 123 7.91 -17.56 14.58
N VAL A 124 7.42 -17.92 15.76
CA VAL A 124 7.90 -17.36 17.03
C VAL A 124 9.38 -17.67 17.23
N ALA A 125 9.81 -18.89 16.96
CA ALA A 125 11.22 -19.28 17.06
C ALA A 125 12.10 -18.45 16.10
N GLU A 126 11.67 -18.28 14.85
CA GLU A 126 12.34 -17.42 13.87
C GLU A 126 12.46 -15.97 14.39
N LEU A 127 11.38 -15.39 14.92
CA LEU A 127 11.40 -14.03 15.45
C LEU A 127 12.38 -13.88 16.63
N ASP A 128 12.44 -14.88 17.51
CA ASP A 128 13.37 -14.88 18.64
C ASP A 128 14.83 -15.02 18.18
N GLU A 129 15.12 -15.85 17.16
CA GLU A 129 16.45 -15.96 16.55
C GLU A 129 16.90 -14.63 15.93
N ARG A 130 16.03 -13.98 15.15
CA ARG A 130 16.32 -12.65 14.58
C ARG A 130 16.57 -11.62 15.66
N ALA A 131 15.74 -11.57 16.71
CA ALA A 131 15.91 -10.64 17.80
C ALA A 131 17.29 -10.81 18.48
N ASN A 132 17.70 -12.06 18.74
CA ASN A 132 19.00 -12.35 19.34
C ASN A 132 20.17 -11.92 18.44
N ALA A 133 20.08 -12.16 17.13
CA ALA A 133 21.12 -11.76 16.17
C ALA A 133 21.35 -10.24 16.15
N GLN A 134 20.31 -9.45 16.39
CA GLN A 134 20.43 -7.99 16.43
C GLN A 134 21.19 -7.47 17.66
N HIS A 135 21.28 -8.22 18.78
CA HIS A 135 21.86 -7.76 20.06
C HIS A 135 23.40 -7.70 20.15
N ALA A 136 24.13 -7.86 19.04
CA ALA A 136 25.60 -7.78 19.05
C ALA A 136 26.13 -6.36 19.40
N PRO A 137 27.27 -6.21 20.12
CA PRO A 137 27.84 -4.90 20.48
C PRO A 137 28.35 -4.12 19.26
N THR A 138 27.98 -2.84 19.14
CA THR A 138 28.27 -2.01 17.95
C THR A 138 29.18 -0.84 18.32
N VAL A 139 30.47 -0.89 17.94
CA VAL A 139 31.41 0.20 18.26
C VAL A 139 31.69 1.12 17.07
N GLN A 140 31.57 0.63 15.82
CA GLN A 140 31.66 1.44 14.58
C GLN A 140 30.98 0.66 13.44
N GLY A 141 29.74 1.01 13.08
CA GLY A 141 28.95 0.24 12.11
C GLY A 141 28.23 1.12 11.09
N VAL A 142 27.69 0.47 10.05
CA VAL A 142 26.85 1.11 9.02
C VAL A 142 25.64 1.76 9.68
N THR A 143 25.36 3.01 9.32
CA THR A 143 24.22 3.74 9.88
C THR A 143 22.93 3.38 9.14
N LEU A 144 21.93 2.83 9.84
CA LEU A 144 20.56 2.66 9.37
C LEU A 144 19.72 3.84 9.85
N ALA A 145 19.07 4.56 8.94
CA ALA A 145 18.26 5.72 9.30
C ALA A 145 17.08 5.92 8.36
N SER A 146 16.00 6.53 8.88
CA SER A 146 14.96 7.07 8.01
C SER A 146 15.46 8.32 7.29
N LEU A 147 14.90 8.62 6.13
CA LEU A 147 15.18 9.86 5.41
C LEU A 147 14.92 11.12 6.25
N HIS A 148 13.95 11.07 7.16
CA HIS A 148 13.64 12.17 8.08
C HIS A 148 14.75 12.37 9.12
N SER A 149 15.23 11.27 9.72
CA SER A 149 16.29 11.32 10.75
C SER A 149 17.69 11.60 10.18
N ALA A 150 17.85 11.55 8.86
CA ALA A 150 19.10 11.87 8.18
C ALA A 150 19.34 13.39 7.98
N LYS A 151 18.35 14.24 8.29
CA LYS A 151 18.46 15.69 8.09
C LYS A 151 19.65 16.27 8.88
N GLY A 152 20.51 17.01 8.19
CA GLY A 152 21.68 17.66 8.79
C GLY A 152 22.90 16.75 8.98
N LEU A 153 22.82 15.50 8.54
CA LEU A 153 23.91 14.52 8.58
C LEU A 153 24.48 14.28 7.17
N GLU A 154 25.67 13.71 7.08
CA GLU A 154 26.32 13.37 5.81
C GLU A 154 27.32 12.23 6.01
N TRP A 155 27.52 11.46 4.94
CA TRP A 155 28.36 10.27 4.90
C TRP A 155 29.06 10.20 3.54
N ASP A 156 30.24 9.59 3.48
CA ASP A 156 30.96 9.41 2.22
C ASP A 156 30.22 8.50 1.24
N ALA A 157 29.52 7.46 1.75
CA ALA A 157 28.66 6.60 0.95
C ALA A 157 27.25 6.48 1.52
N VAL A 158 26.24 6.71 0.67
CA VAL A 158 24.83 6.60 1.02
C VAL A 158 24.10 5.65 0.08
N PHE A 159 23.34 4.73 0.65
CA PHE A 159 22.41 3.85 -0.04
C PHE A 159 20.98 4.31 0.25
N VAL A 160 20.32 4.93 -0.72
CA VAL A 160 18.88 5.22 -0.65
C VAL A 160 18.12 4.02 -1.19
N VAL A 161 17.49 3.28 -0.30
CA VAL A 161 16.90 1.97 -0.59
C VAL A 161 15.37 2.03 -0.62
N GLY A 162 14.77 1.13 -1.41
CA GLY A 162 13.30 1.06 -1.52
C GLY A 162 12.68 2.20 -2.32
N VAL A 163 13.40 2.78 -3.29
CA VAL A 163 12.95 3.88 -4.16
C VAL A 163 12.01 3.36 -5.26
N ALA A 164 10.86 2.84 -4.84
CA ALA A 164 9.83 2.24 -5.69
C ALA A 164 8.47 2.92 -5.47
N GLU A 165 7.60 2.87 -6.48
CA GLU A 165 6.22 3.36 -6.37
C GLU A 165 5.49 2.71 -5.18
N GLY A 166 4.77 3.53 -4.42
CA GLY A 166 4.04 3.14 -3.22
C GLY A 166 4.88 3.12 -1.93
N MET A 167 6.21 3.10 -2.06
CA MET A 167 7.16 3.33 -0.95
C MET A 167 7.72 4.75 -0.99
N MET A 168 8.16 5.21 -2.16
CA MET A 168 8.63 6.56 -2.40
C MET A 168 8.23 7.00 -3.82
N PRO A 169 7.27 7.93 -3.99
CA PRO A 169 6.45 8.52 -2.93
C PRO A 169 5.63 7.45 -2.19
N ILE A 170 5.40 7.67 -0.89
CA ILE A 170 4.56 6.76 -0.11
C ILE A 170 3.13 6.74 -0.65
N THR A 171 2.46 5.58 -0.61
CA THR A 171 1.11 5.36 -1.17
C THR A 171 0.05 6.38 -0.72
N TYR A 172 0.26 7.04 0.41
CA TYR A 172 -0.69 7.98 1.01
C TYR A 172 -0.44 9.45 0.62
N ALA A 173 0.67 9.75 -0.05
CA ALA A 173 0.88 11.05 -0.69
C ALA A 173 0.03 11.12 -1.96
N ARG A 174 -1.16 11.72 -1.84
CA ARG A 174 -2.19 11.72 -2.89
C ARG A 174 -2.33 13.07 -3.58
N THR A 175 -1.99 14.17 -2.90
CA THR A 175 -2.00 15.51 -3.49
C THR A 175 -0.64 15.85 -4.11
N ASP A 176 -0.62 16.81 -5.03
CA ASP A 176 0.62 17.24 -5.66
C ASP A 176 1.60 17.83 -4.63
N GLU A 177 1.10 18.56 -3.63
CA GLU A 177 1.91 19.12 -2.53
C GLU A 177 2.53 18.01 -1.67
N GLN A 178 1.77 16.95 -1.37
CA GLN A 178 2.27 15.79 -0.62
C GLN A 178 3.31 15.01 -1.43
N ILE A 179 3.09 14.84 -2.74
CA ILE A 179 4.06 14.20 -3.62
C ILE A 179 5.33 15.05 -3.74
N GLU A 180 5.20 16.36 -3.79
CA GLU A 180 6.33 17.26 -3.80
C GLU A 180 7.09 17.24 -2.46
N GLU A 181 6.41 17.08 -1.34
CA GLU A 181 7.05 16.84 -0.03
C GLU A 181 7.84 15.54 -0.01
N GLU A 182 7.29 14.45 -0.55
CA GLU A 182 8.02 13.18 -0.70
C GLU A 182 9.23 13.32 -1.63
N ARG A 183 9.15 14.18 -2.66
CA ARG A 183 10.30 14.51 -3.52
C ARG A 183 11.36 15.30 -2.75
N ARG A 184 10.97 16.27 -1.93
CA ARG A 184 11.88 17.02 -1.05
C ARG A 184 12.57 16.07 -0.07
N LEU A 185 11.85 15.09 0.45
CA LEU A 185 12.41 14.06 1.33
C LEU A 185 13.46 13.18 0.62
N LEU A 186 13.19 12.75 -0.63
CA LEU A 186 14.20 12.04 -1.44
C LEU A 186 15.42 12.93 -1.70
N TYR A 187 15.21 14.21 -2.03
CA TYR A 187 16.28 15.18 -2.23
C TYR A 187 17.18 15.32 -1.00
N VAL A 188 16.59 15.36 0.21
CA VAL A 188 17.36 15.32 1.46
C VAL A 188 18.25 14.09 1.51
N GLY A 189 17.71 12.89 1.24
CA GLY A 189 18.46 11.63 1.22
C GLY A 189 19.62 11.62 0.23
N VAL A 190 19.37 12.07 -1.00
CA VAL A 190 20.37 12.17 -2.08
C VAL A 190 21.52 13.09 -1.67
N THR A 191 21.21 14.23 -1.05
CA THR A 191 22.21 15.22 -0.62
C THR A 191 22.93 14.86 0.67
N ARG A 192 22.68 13.68 1.27
CA ARG A 192 23.49 13.19 2.40
C ARG A 192 24.80 12.53 1.96
N ALA A 193 24.93 12.19 0.68
CA ALA A 193 26.12 11.55 0.13
C ALA A 193 27.19 12.60 -0.20
N ARG A 194 28.41 12.46 0.33
CA ARG A 194 29.55 13.30 -0.07
C ARG A 194 30.22 12.81 -1.35
N GLU A 195 30.45 11.51 -1.47
CA GLU A 195 31.19 10.93 -2.60
C GLU A 195 30.36 9.96 -3.44
N ARG A 196 29.64 9.04 -2.78
CA ARG A 196 29.00 7.90 -3.45
C ARG A 196 27.53 7.80 -3.07
N LEU A 197 26.67 7.84 -4.07
CA LEU A 197 25.24 7.61 -3.93
C LEU A 197 24.85 6.34 -4.68
N TYR A 198 24.21 5.42 -3.96
CA TYR A 198 23.56 4.25 -4.52
C TYR A 198 22.05 4.37 -4.30
N VAL A 199 21.29 4.14 -5.36
CA VAL A 199 19.82 4.16 -5.30
C VAL A 199 19.30 2.81 -5.76
N SER A 200 18.46 2.17 -4.95
CA SER A 200 17.93 0.85 -5.27
C SER A 200 16.41 0.76 -5.10
N TRP A 201 15.81 -0.15 -5.87
CA TRP A 201 14.40 -0.51 -5.79
C TRP A 201 14.27 -2.02 -5.99
N SER A 202 13.25 -2.62 -5.38
CA SER A 202 12.95 -4.05 -5.57
C SER A 202 11.86 -4.24 -6.63
N LEU A 203 11.91 -5.35 -7.37
CA LEU A 203 10.88 -5.71 -8.35
C LEU A 203 9.69 -6.45 -7.71
N SER A 204 9.94 -7.14 -6.60
CA SER A 204 8.95 -7.83 -5.78
C SER A 204 9.12 -7.45 -4.31
N ARG A 205 8.14 -7.84 -3.47
CA ARG A 205 8.25 -7.70 -2.01
C ARG A 205 9.18 -8.77 -1.44
N SER A 206 8.95 -10.02 -1.80
CA SER A 206 9.66 -11.20 -1.30
C SER A 206 10.62 -11.74 -2.39
N PRO A 207 11.74 -12.38 -2.00
CA PRO A 207 12.63 -13.06 -2.93
C PRO A 207 11.87 -14.08 -3.79
N GLY A 208 12.12 -14.10 -5.11
CA GLY A 208 11.43 -15.01 -6.04
C GLY A 208 9.97 -14.67 -6.36
N GLY A 209 9.40 -13.66 -5.70
CA GLY A 209 8.01 -13.23 -5.94
C GLY A 209 7.79 -12.60 -7.32
N ARG A 210 6.52 -12.58 -7.77
CA ARG A 210 6.15 -11.98 -9.05
C ARG A 210 6.54 -10.48 -9.09
N PRO A 211 7.16 -9.99 -10.18
CA PRO A 211 7.62 -8.60 -10.26
C PRO A 211 6.44 -7.65 -10.52
N VAL A 212 5.88 -7.09 -9.45
CA VAL A 212 4.74 -6.15 -9.51
C VAL A 212 5.16 -4.72 -9.16
N ARG A 213 6.29 -4.55 -8.46
CA ARG A 213 6.80 -3.23 -8.07
C ARG A 213 7.44 -2.52 -9.25
N ARG A 214 7.26 -1.21 -9.29
CA ARG A 214 7.85 -0.33 -10.30
C ARG A 214 8.83 0.64 -9.63
N PRO A 215 9.92 1.02 -10.31
CA PRO A 215 10.79 2.10 -9.84
C PRO A 215 9.98 3.36 -9.57
N SER A 216 10.42 4.18 -8.61
CA SER A 216 9.79 5.46 -8.31
C SER A 216 9.75 6.36 -9.54
N ARG A 217 8.63 7.08 -9.72
CA ARG A 217 8.51 8.18 -10.70
C ARG A 217 9.57 9.27 -10.50
N PHE A 218 10.16 9.37 -9.31
CA PHE A 218 11.24 10.33 -9.06
C PHE A 218 12.56 9.96 -9.77
N LEU A 219 12.66 8.75 -10.31
CA LEU A 219 13.82 8.29 -11.08
C LEU A 219 13.63 8.43 -12.60
N ASP A 220 12.48 8.92 -13.07
CA ASP A 220 12.24 9.15 -14.49
C ASP A 220 13.14 10.28 -15.03
N GLY A 221 13.82 10.02 -16.14
CA GLY A 221 14.88 10.87 -16.68
C GLY A 221 16.26 10.73 -16.01
N LEU A 222 16.36 10.05 -14.85
CA LEU A 222 17.62 9.82 -14.14
C LEU A 222 18.19 8.42 -14.35
N ARG A 223 17.33 7.40 -14.44
CA ARG A 223 17.76 6.01 -14.67
C ARG A 223 18.00 5.73 -16.16
N PRO A 224 18.97 4.86 -16.51
CA PRO A 224 19.16 4.43 -17.90
C PRO A 224 17.87 3.87 -18.50
N GLY A 225 17.51 4.33 -19.70
CA GLY A 225 16.32 3.89 -20.42
C GLY A 225 14.99 4.44 -19.88
N SER A 226 14.98 5.34 -18.89
CA SER A 226 13.77 6.13 -18.60
C SER A 226 13.78 7.40 -19.43
N SER A 227 12.65 7.68 -20.09
CA SER A 227 12.44 9.00 -20.68
C SER A 227 12.08 9.95 -19.56
N ALA A 228 12.69 11.13 -19.53
CA ALA A 228 12.16 12.22 -18.71
C ALA A 228 10.71 12.44 -19.17
N THR A 229 9.76 12.34 -18.23
CA THR A 229 8.43 12.84 -18.50
C THR A 229 8.61 14.35 -18.63
N THR A 230 8.63 14.87 -19.86
CA THR A 230 8.63 16.31 -20.13
C THR A 230 7.32 16.89 -19.61
N GLY A 231 7.26 17.09 -18.30
CA GLY A 231 6.40 18.10 -17.71
C GLY A 231 6.78 19.40 -18.39
N ARG A 232 5.80 20.06 -19.02
CA ARG A 232 5.93 21.38 -19.63
C ARG A 232 6.80 22.25 -18.72
N THR A 233 8.00 22.54 -19.19
CA THR A 233 8.94 23.44 -18.54
C THR A 233 8.29 24.81 -18.47
N SER A 234 7.99 25.26 -17.24
CA SER A 234 8.03 26.68 -16.94
C SER A 234 9.46 27.16 -17.23
N ILE A 235 9.56 28.16 -18.10
CA ILE A 235 10.81 28.82 -18.46
C ILE A 235 11.44 29.42 -17.19
N GLY A 236 12.71 29.06 -16.91
CA GLY A 236 13.54 29.75 -15.93
C GLY A 236 14.52 28.84 -15.19
N GLY A 237 15.78 28.80 -15.63
CA GLY A 237 16.88 28.19 -14.89
C GLY A 237 17.94 27.55 -15.78
N THR A 238 18.93 28.33 -16.18
CA THR A 238 20.16 27.88 -16.84
C THR A 238 21.01 27.04 -15.89
N GLY A 239 21.23 25.77 -16.24
CA GLY A 239 22.09 24.85 -15.50
C GLY A 239 22.10 23.46 -16.12
N GLY A 240 22.29 23.38 -17.44
CA GLY A 240 22.38 22.11 -18.17
C GLY A 240 23.75 21.48 -17.99
N ILE A 241 23.82 20.32 -17.34
CA ILE A 241 25.00 19.47 -17.34
C ILE A 241 25.03 18.76 -18.70
N GLU A 242 25.97 19.15 -19.56
CA GLU A 242 26.26 18.41 -20.79
C GLU A 242 26.81 17.02 -20.44
N ARG A 243 26.22 15.95 -21.00
CA ARG A 243 26.90 14.67 -21.13
C ARG A 243 26.75 14.15 -22.54
N GLY A 244 27.90 13.74 -23.08
CA GLY A 244 28.14 13.40 -24.47
C GLY A 244 27.27 12.28 -25.02
N VAL A 245 26.92 12.47 -26.28
CA VAL A 245 26.21 11.52 -27.13
C VAL A 245 27.20 10.47 -27.62
N SER A 246 26.92 9.20 -27.37
CA SER A 246 27.39 8.11 -28.22
C SER A 246 26.21 7.52 -28.97
N ALA A 247 26.22 7.75 -30.28
CA ALA A 247 25.33 7.16 -31.26
C ALA A 247 25.58 5.66 -31.36
N PHE A 248 24.52 4.85 -31.54
CA PHE A 248 24.43 3.74 -32.50
C PHE A 248 23.02 3.15 -32.46
N GLY A 249 22.45 2.87 -33.64
CA GLY A 249 21.54 1.73 -33.83
C GLY A 249 20.08 2.05 -34.10
N ALA A 250 19.71 1.99 -35.38
CA ALA A 250 18.39 2.23 -35.94
C ALA A 250 17.31 1.19 -35.58
N ALA A 251 16.08 1.69 -35.60
CA ALA A 251 14.84 1.06 -36.08
C ALA A 251 14.23 -0.16 -35.34
N THR A 252 13.02 0.05 -34.80
CA THR A 252 11.79 -0.55 -35.33
C THR A 252 10.56 0.11 -34.69
N THR A 253 9.79 0.84 -35.49
CA THR A 253 8.53 1.49 -35.11
C THR A 253 7.43 0.45 -34.95
N ALA A 254 7.20 0.00 -33.72
CA ALA A 254 5.96 -0.69 -33.34
C ALA A 254 4.94 0.37 -32.86
N LEU A 255 3.95 0.66 -33.69
CA LEU A 255 2.78 1.47 -33.35
C LEU A 255 2.03 0.83 -32.18
N THR A 256 2.27 1.33 -30.97
CA THR A 256 1.47 0.98 -29.79
C THR A 256 0.16 1.79 -29.83
N PRO A 257 -1.00 1.19 -29.53
CA PRO A 257 -2.28 1.88 -29.63
C PRO A 257 -2.31 3.04 -28.63
N ARG A 258 -2.68 4.21 -29.16
CA ARG A 258 -2.84 5.47 -28.43
C ARG A 258 -3.84 5.27 -27.30
N ARG A 259 -3.36 5.16 -26.06
CA ARG A 259 -4.23 5.18 -24.87
C ARG A 259 -4.92 6.53 -24.83
N THR A 260 -6.24 6.53 -25.03
CA THR A 260 -7.11 7.68 -24.82
C THR A 260 -6.83 8.27 -23.44
N SER A 261 -6.34 9.50 -23.39
CA SER A 261 -6.23 10.26 -22.15
C SER A 261 -7.61 10.29 -21.51
N ARG A 262 -7.79 9.59 -20.38
CA ARG A 262 -9.03 9.69 -19.61
C ARG A 262 -9.15 11.13 -19.15
N THR A 263 -10.15 11.83 -19.66
CA THR A 263 -10.54 13.16 -19.22
C THR A 263 -10.68 13.15 -17.69
N PRO A 264 -10.12 14.14 -16.98
CA PRO A 264 -10.27 14.19 -15.52
C PRO A 264 -11.75 14.19 -15.15
N ALA A 265 -12.14 13.32 -14.21
CA ALA A 265 -13.50 13.22 -13.72
C ALA A 265 -13.88 14.54 -13.05
N ARG A 266 -15.06 15.08 -13.40
CA ARG A 266 -15.56 16.35 -12.89
C ARG A 266 -16.86 16.12 -12.14
N CYS A 267 -17.07 16.89 -11.09
CA CYS A 267 -18.31 16.97 -10.34
C CYS A 267 -19.43 17.31 -11.33
N ARG A 268 -20.46 16.47 -11.39
CA ARG A 268 -21.64 16.72 -12.22
C ARG A 268 -22.42 17.96 -11.80
N VAL A 269 -22.27 18.37 -10.53
CA VAL A 269 -23.01 19.49 -9.93
C VAL A 269 -22.23 20.80 -10.09
N CYS A 270 -21.00 20.89 -9.57
CA CYS A 270 -20.22 22.14 -9.55
C CYS A 270 -19.08 22.20 -10.58
N GLY A 271 -18.85 21.14 -11.37
CA GLY A 271 -17.79 21.09 -12.39
C GLY A 271 -16.36 20.97 -11.86
N ARG A 272 -16.16 20.99 -10.53
CA ARG A 272 -14.87 20.80 -9.86
C ARG A 272 -14.25 19.46 -10.24
N THR A 273 -12.94 19.45 -10.49
CA THR A 273 -12.21 18.19 -10.72
C THR A 273 -12.27 17.32 -9.47
N LEU A 274 -12.76 16.09 -9.61
CA LEU A 274 -12.86 15.12 -8.52
C LEU A 274 -11.53 14.40 -8.40
N SER A 275 -10.86 14.56 -7.26
CA SER A 275 -9.58 13.92 -6.96
C SER A 275 -9.68 12.83 -5.90
N ASP A 276 -10.77 12.82 -5.11
CA ASP A 276 -11.06 11.72 -4.19
C ASP A 276 -11.72 10.53 -4.90
N ALA A 277 -11.35 9.31 -4.52
CA ALA A 277 -11.87 8.10 -5.15
C ALA A 277 -13.34 7.80 -4.81
N GLY A 278 -13.85 8.33 -3.70
CA GLY A 278 -15.26 8.33 -3.34
C GLY A 278 -16.05 9.33 -4.17
N GLU A 279 -15.56 10.56 -4.24
CA GLU A 279 -16.13 11.62 -5.09
C GLU A 279 -16.15 11.22 -6.58
N MET A 280 -15.07 10.63 -7.11
CA MET A 280 -15.01 10.11 -8.48
C MET A 280 -16.01 8.98 -8.74
N LYS A 281 -16.36 8.19 -7.72
CA LYS A 281 -17.37 7.12 -7.84
C LYS A 281 -18.80 7.67 -7.75
N LEU A 282 -19.00 8.73 -6.99
CA LEU A 282 -20.29 9.44 -6.91
C LEU A 282 -20.47 10.43 -8.06
N MET A 283 -19.40 10.74 -8.79
CA MET A 283 -19.32 11.82 -9.78
C MET A 283 -19.80 13.17 -9.21
N ARG A 284 -19.72 13.34 -7.89
CA ARG A 284 -20.12 14.53 -7.12
C ARG A 284 -19.14 14.71 -5.96
N CYS A 285 -18.75 15.95 -5.68
CA CYS A 285 -17.93 16.25 -4.49
C CYS A 285 -18.79 16.24 -3.22
N ASP A 286 -18.17 15.99 -2.07
CA ASP A 286 -18.89 15.88 -0.80
C ASP A 286 -19.58 17.21 -0.40
N ASP A 287 -19.09 18.34 -0.89
CA ASP A 287 -19.66 19.68 -0.67
C ASP A 287 -20.94 19.97 -1.50
N CYS A 288 -21.33 19.07 -2.41
CA CYS A 288 -22.50 19.27 -3.28
C CYS A 288 -23.70 18.43 -2.80
N PRO A 289 -24.93 18.96 -2.91
CA PRO A 289 -26.14 18.30 -2.42
C PRO A 289 -26.35 16.93 -3.05
N SER A 290 -26.86 16.00 -2.24
CA SER A 290 -27.18 14.65 -2.67
C SER A 290 -28.68 14.53 -2.98
N ASP A 291 -29.01 14.19 -4.22
CA ASP A 291 -30.38 13.86 -4.63
C ASP A 291 -30.71 12.36 -4.40
N MET A 292 -30.04 11.74 -3.43
CA MET A 292 -30.18 10.31 -3.13
C MET A 292 -31.56 10.03 -2.52
N ASP A 293 -32.32 9.13 -3.14
CA ASP A 293 -33.54 8.59 -2.53
C ASP A 293 -33.15 7.64 -1.37
N GLU A 294 -33.38 8.11 -0.13
CA GLU A 294 -33.08 7.36 1.10
C GLU A 294 -33.88 6.05 1.20
N GLY A 295 -35.12 6.03 0.69
CA GLY A 295 -35.95 4.82 0.70
C GLY A 295 -35.46 3.78 -0.30
N LEU A 296 -35.02 4.21 -1.48
CA LEU A 296 -34.37 3.34 -2.47
C LEU A 296 -33.03 2.79 -1.95
N TYR A 297 -32.24 3.63 -1.29
CA TYR A 297 -30.97 3.21 -0.70
C TYR A 297 -31.18 2.10 0.34
N GLU A 298 -32.17 2.21 1.22
CA GLU A 298 -32.42 1.19 2.24
C GLU A 298 -32.90 -0.13 1.62
N ARG A 299 -33.80 -0.10 0.63
CA ARG A 299 -34.21 -1.31 -0.12
C ARG A 299 -33.02 -2.01 -0.79
N LEU A 300 -32.10 -1.24 -1.37
CA LEU A 300 -30.88 -1.77 -1.97
C LEU A 300 -29.92 -2.36 -0.92
N ARG A 301 -29.85 -1.77 0.28
CA ARG A 301 -29.02 -2.25 1.39
C ARG A 301 -29.56 -3.58 1.94
N GLU A 302 -30.87 -3.67 2.14
CA GLU A 302 -31.55 -4.89 2.60
C GLU A 302 -31.40 -6.02 1.58
N TRP A 303 -31.71 -5.78 0.31
CA TRP A 303 -31.51 -6.77 -0.75
C TRP A 303 -30.05 -7.24 -0.82
N ARG A 304 -29.07 -6.33 -0.69
CA ARG A 304 -27.65 -6.69 -0.69
C ARG A 304 -27.29 -7.62 0.46
N ALA A 305 -27.84 -7.41 1.65
CA ALA A 305 -27.60 -8.27 2.80
C ALA A 305 -28.10 -9.70 2.54
N VAL A 306 -29.29 -9.84 1.95
CA VAL A 306 -29.86 -11.14 1.53
C VAL A 306 -28.96 -11.84 0.50
N GLN A 307 -28.48 -11.10 -0.51
CA GLN A 307 -27.58 -11.66 -1.54
C GLN A 307 -26.21 -12.06 -0.99
N ALA A 308 -25.67 -11.29 -0.04
CA ALA A 308 -24.41 -11.59 0.63
C ALA A 308 -24.50 -12.91 1.41
N GLN A 309 -25.60 -13.09 2.15
CA GLN A 309 -25.88 -14.32 2.90
C GLN A 309 -26.06 -15.52 1.96
N ARG A 310 -26.85 -15.38 0.89
CA ARG A 310 -27.05 -16.43 -0.12
C ARG A 310 -25.77 -16.87 -0.81
N SER A 311 -24.82 -15.97 -0.99
CA SER A 311 -23.55 -16.25 -1.68
C SER A 311 -22.39 -16.61 -0.74
N GLY A 312 -22.61 -16.59 0.58
CA GLY A 312 -21.55 -16.84 1.57
C GLY A 312 -20.39 -15.84 1.51
N GLN A 313 -20.65 -14.62 1.01
CA GLN A 313 -19.63 -13.59 0.82
C GLN A 313 -19.99 -12.31 1.60
N PRO A 314 -18.99 -11.53 2.05
CA PRO A 314 -19.26 -10.23 2.66
C PRO A 314 -20.06 -9.29 1.76
N ALA A 315 -20.96 -8.48 2.33
CA ALA A 315 -21.90 -7.64 1.56
C ALA A 315 -21.24 -6.70 0.55
N PHE A 316 -20.05 -6.18 0.86
CA PHE A 316 -19.31 -5.31 -0.06
C PHE A 316 -18.87 -6.02 -1.36
N CYS A 317 -18.80 -7.36 -1.39
CA CYS A 317 -18.50 -8.13 -2.60
C CYS A 317 -19.65 -8.06 -3.63
N VAL A 318 -20.90 -7.97 -3.16
CA VAL A 318 -22.09 -7.74 -4.00
C VAL A 318 -22.06 -6.31 -4.54
N PHE A 319 -22.18 -5.30 -3.67
CA PHE A 319 -21.95 -3.88 -3.99
C PHE A 319 -21.40 -3.13 -2.77
N THR A 320 -20.54 -2.14 -2.96
CA THR A 320 -20.11 -1.26 -1.86
C THR A 320 -21.19 -0.25 -1.52
N ASP A 321 -21.20 0.30 -0.30
CA ASP A 321 -22.17 1.34 0.09
C ASP A 321 -22.18 2.51 -0.89
N ARG A 322 -20.99 2.99 -1.29
CA ARG A 322 -20.86 4.04 -2.32
C ARG A 322 -21.46 3.70 -3.67
N THR A 323 -21.50 2.42 -4.04
CA THR A 323 -22.14 2.00 -5.31
C THR A 323 -23.66 2.03 -5.14
N LEU A 324 -24.19 1.63 -3.98
CA LEU A 324 -25.62 1.73 -3.68
C LEU A 324 -26.10 3.19 -3.64
N VAL A 325 -25.32 4.08 -3.01
CA VAL A 325 -25.58 5.53 -3.03
C VAL A 325 -25.60 6.05 -4.47
N ALA A 326 -24.62 5.69 -5.30
CA ALA A 326 -24.59 6.11 -6.70
C ALA A 326 -25.77 5.57 -7.53
N ILE A 327 -26.26 4.36 -7.24
CA ILE A 327 -27.48 3.81 -7.87
C ILE A 327 -28.71 4.60 -7.40
N ALA A 328 -28.85 4.84 -6.10
CA ALA A 328 -29.97 5.56 -5.51
C ALA A 328 -30.07 7.03 -5.97
N GLU A 329 -28.93 7.63 -6.34
CA GLU A 329 -28.88 8.98 -6.94
C GLU A 329 -29.08 9.00 -8.46
N ALA A 330 -28.75 7.91 -9.15
CA ALA A 330 -28.83 7.84 -10.60
C ALA A 330 -30.19 7.34 -11.09
N LEU A 331 -30.92 6.58 -10.26
CA LEU A 331 -32.21 5.94 -10.58
C LEU A 331 -32.23 5.33 -12.00
N PRO A 332 -31.31 4.39 -12.30
CA PRO A 332 -31.19 3.84 -13.64
C PRO A 332 -32.48 3.09 -14.04
N ALA A 333 -33.00 3.40 -15.22
CA ALA A 333 -34.20 2.77 -15.76
C ALA A 333 -33.89 1.53 -16.63
N ASP A 334 -32.64 1.41 -17.12
CA ASP A 334 -32.20 0.31 -17.96
C ASP A 334 -30.77 -0.17 -17.64
N GLU A 335 -30.38 -1.32 -18.20
CA GLU A 335 -29.06 -1.91 -17.99
C GLU A 335 -27.91 -1.02 -18.48
N ARG A 336 -28.14 -0.16 -19.48
CA ARG A 336 -27.10 0.72 -20.04
C ARG A 336 -26.80 1.86 -19.08
N GLU A 337 -27.82 2.41 -18.45
CA GLU A 337 -27.70 3.43 -17.41
C GLU A 337 -27.06 2.83 -16.16
N LEU A 338 -27.51 1.64 -15.74
CA LEU A 338 -26.94 0.94 -14.59
C LEU A 338 -25.46 0.60 -14.81
N ALA A 339 -25.05 0.22 -16.03
CA ALA A 339 -23.65 -0.05 -16.38
C ALA A 339 -22.75 1.20 -16.31
N ARG A 340 -23.32 2.41 -16.40
CA ARG A 340 -22.56 3.66 -16.27
C ARG A 340 -22.31 4.02 -14.81
N VAL A 341 -23.02 3.40 -13.86
CA VAL A 341 -22.84 3.66 -12.43
C VAL A 341 -21.48 3.12 -11.96
N PRO A 342 -20.60 3.94 -11.37
CA PRO A 342 -19.29 3.50 -10.93
C PRO A 342 -19.36 2.38 -9.88
N GLY A 343 -18.74 1.24 -10.18
CA GLY A 343 -18.81 0.04 -9.34
C GLY A 343 -19.68 -1.08 -9.91
N VAL A 344 -20.46 -0.80 -10.97
CA VAL A 344 -21.26 -1.78 -11.70
C VAL A 344 -20.51 -2.25 -12.96
N GLY A 345 -19.63 -3.23 -12.80
CA GLY A 345 -18.95 -3.87 -13.92
C GLY A 345 -19.80 -4.94 -14.62
N ALA A 346 -19.42 -5.35 -15.82
CA ALA A 346 -20.17 -6.32 -16.66
C ALA A 346 -20.58 -7.61 -15.91
N ARG A 347 -19.69 -8.15 -15.06
CA ARG A 347 -19.99 -9.34 -14.24
C ARG A 347 -21.08 -9.08 -13.18
N LYS A 348 -21.09 -7.90 -12.55
CA LYS A 348 -22.09 -7.54 -11.55
C LYS A 348 -23.42 -7.17 -12.22
N LEU A 349 -23.37 -6.49 -13.36
CA LEU A 349 -24.54 -6.22 -14.20
C LEU A 349 -25.23 -7.51 -14.62
N GLY A 350 -24.48 -8.48 -15.17
CA GLY A 350 -25.08 -9.75 -15.58
C GLY A 350 -25.61 -10.60 -14.43
N ARG A 351 -25.08 -10.44 -13.20
CA ARG A 351 -25.47 -11.25 -12.05
C ARG A 351 -26.59 -10.64 -11.21
N TYR A 352 -26.65 -9.32 -11.13
CA TYR A 352 -27.51 -8.59 -10.20
C TYR A 352 -28.32 -7.47 -10.87
N GLY A 353 -28.14 -7.22 -12.17
CA GLY A 353 -28.72 -6.08 -12.85
C GLY A 353 -30.25 -6.08 -12.87
N ALA A 354 -30.86 -7.25 -13.14
CA ALA A 354 -32.31 -7.39 -13.17
C ALA A 354 -32.96 -7.04 -11.82
N ASP A 355 -32.42 -7.58 -10.73
CA ASP A 355 -32.86 -7.30 -9.36
C ASP A 355 -32.72 -5.82 -9.02
N VAL A 356 -31.56 -5.22 -9.29
CA VAL A 356 -31.30 -3.81 -8.98
C VAL A 356 -32.24 -2.90 -9.76
N LEU A 357 -32.49 -3.18 -11.05
CA LEU A 357 -33.44 -2.41 -11.86
C LEU A 357 -34.89 -2.59 -11.39
N ALA A 358 -35.26 -3.78 -10.92
CA ALA A 358 -36.57 -4.01 -10.32
C ALA A 358 -36.76 -3.17 -9.05
N ILE A 359 -35.75 -3.12 -8.17
CA ILE A 359 -35.75 -2.30 -6.95
C ILE A 359 -35.81 -0.80 -7.29
N CYS A 360 -35.06 -0.36 -8.31
CA CYS A 360 -35.11 1.03 -8.80
C CYS A 360 -36.49 1.40 -9.36
N ALA A 361 -37.19 0.45 -9.98
CA ALA A 361 -38.57 0.60 -10.45
C ALA A 361 -39.63 0.46 -9.34
N GLY A 362 -39.21 0.28 -8.08
CA GLY A 362 -40.12 0.15 -6.93
C GLY A 362 -40.79 -1.22 -6.80
N ARG A 363 -40.24 -2.27 -7.41
CA ARG A 363 -40.73 -3.65 -7.30
C ARG A 363 -39.94 -4.43 -6.25
N ASP A 364 -40.63 -5.25 -5.47
CA ASP A 364 -39.99 -6.14 -4.51
C ASP A 364 -39.38 -7.36 -5.23
N VAL A 365 -38.10 -7.60 -4.96
CA VAL A 365 -37.36 -8.74 -5.50
C VAL A 365 -37.43 -9.87 -4.48
N GLY A 366 -38.59 -10.52 -4.45
CA GLY A 366 -38.85 -11.56 -3.47
C GLY A 366 -40.02 -12.44 -3.87
N GLU A 367 -39.94 -13.12 -5.03
CA GLU A 367 -40.77 -14.31 -5.34
C GLU A 367 -40.42 -14.94 -6.71
N GLN A 368 -39.14 -15.25 -7.00
CA GLN A 368 -38.78 -16.10 -8.15
C GLN A 368 -37.58 -16.99 -7.81
N ASP A 369 -37.83 -18.12 -7.14
CA ASP A 369 -37.21 -19.44 -7.39
C ASP A 369 -37.70 -20.48 -6.37
N SER A 370 -39.00 -20.75 -6.42
CA SER A 370 -39.58 -21.97 -5.88
C SER A 370 -40.77 -22.35 -6.76
N GLY A 371 -40.47 -23.06 -7.86
CA GLY A 371 -41.46 -23.52 -8.82
C GLY A 371 -40.84 -24.49 -9.83
N ASP A 372 -41.07 -25.78 -9.54
CA ASP A 372 -40.94 -27.01 -10.36
C ASP A 372 -39.63 -27.32 -11.12
#